data_AF-A0A1M7MXX5-F1
#
_entry.id   AF-A0A1M7MXX5-F1
#
_cell.length_a   1.000
_cell.length_b   1.000
_cell.length_c   1.000
_cell.angle_alpha   90.00
_cell.angle_beta   90.00
_cell.angle_gamma   90.00
#
_symmetry.space_group_name_H-M   'P 1'
#
loop_
_entity.id
_entity.type
_entity.pdbx_description
1 polymer ?
#
loop_
_entity_poly.entity_id
_entity_poly.type
_entity_poly.pdbx_seq_one_letter_code
_entity_poly.pdbx_strand_id
1 'polypeptide(L)'
;MEVEFNIAGRILSKDGTRIISQSEILASSVAAGAANVAADLTAADLTEDALAAYCKALSAQNSCKVYVWKDREEYGNANVFNGGSDYEVVNEVCFLCIYDCGNEVARETTDHWNEKIDAVI
;
A
#
# COMPACT_ATOMS: atom_id res chain seq x y z
N MET A 1 12.19 -11.77 14.49
CA MET A 1 11.81 -10.52 13.82
C MET A 1 10.84 -10.93 12.74
N GLU A 2 9.59 -10.55 12.93
CA GLU A 2 8.48 -10.87 12.04
C GLU A 2 8.31 -9.70 11.07
N VAL A 3 7.98 -9.99 9.81
CA VAL A 3 7.77 -8.96 8.78
C VAL A 3 6.39 -9.17 8.22
N GLU A 4 5.55 -8.14 8.31
CA GLU A 4 4.23 -8.13 7.71
C GLU A 4 4.18 -7.13 6.56
N PHE A 5 3.35 -7.45 5.58
CA PHE A 5 3.08 -6.58 4.45
C PHE A 5 1.60 -6.27 4.40
N ASN A 6 1.27 -5.00 4.58
CA ASN A 6 -0.10 -4.50 4.55
C ASN A 6 -0.29 -3.64 3.30
N ILE A 7 -1.31 -3.93 2.49
CA ILE A 7 -1.59 -3.18 1.26
C ILE A 7 -3.05 -2.74 1.26
N ALA A 8 -3.29 -1.48 0.98
CA ALA A 8 -4.63 -0.96 0.80
C ALA A 8 -4.63 0.25 -0.15
N GLY A 9 -5.82 0.72 -0.49
CA GLY A 9 -5.99 1.89 -1.33
C GLY A 9 -7.32 2.57 -1.10
N ARG A 10 -7.51 3.72 -1.75
CA ARG A 10 -8.78 4.44 -1.76
C ARG A 10 -9.07 5.04 -3.12
N ILE A 11 -10.34 5.00 -3.52
CA ILE A 11 -10.89 5.67 -4.69
C ILE A 11 -11.64 6.90 -4.22
N LEU A 12 -11.27 8.08 -4.72
CA LEU A 12 -11.89 9.36 -4.39
C LEU A 12 -12.78 9.78 -5.55
N SER A 13 -13.99 9.24 -5.55
CA SER A 13 -15.00 9.55 -6.55
C SER A 13 -15.89 10.72 -6.11
N LYS A 14 -16.67 11.28 -7.05
CA LYS A 14 -17.69 12.29 -6.71
C LYS A 14 -18.78 11.76 -5.78
N ASP A 15 -19.00 10.45 -5.79
CA ASP A 15 -20.02 9.77 -4.98
C ASP A 15 -19.50 9.37 -3.58
N GLY A 16 -18.23 9.65 -3.30
CA GLY A 16 -17.58 9.41 -2.02
C GLY A 16 -16.28 8.61 -2.15
N THR A 17 -15.70 8.34 -0.97
CA THR A 17 -14.45 7.59 -0.83
C THR A 17 -14.73 6.10 -0.62
N ARG A 18 -14.19 5.25 -1.49
CA ARG A 18 -14.24 3.77 -1.34
C ARG A 18 -12.88 3.23 -0.95
N ILE A 19 -12.84 2.36 0.06
CA ILE A 19 -11.63 1.62 0.44
C ILE A 19 -11.43 0.45 -0.52
N ILE A 20 -10.18 0.23 -0.92
CA ILE A 20 -9.68 -0.93 -1.66
C ILE A 20 -8.93 -1.80 -0.66
N SER A 21 -9.39 -3.03 -0.44
CA SER A 21 -8.75 -3.95 0.50
C SER A 21 -7.57 -4.69 -0.13
N GLN A 22 -6.65 -5.19 0.70
CA GLN A 22 -5.56 -6.07 0.24
C GLN A 22 -6.06 -7.21 -0.63
N SER A 23 -7.13 -7.89 -0.22
CA SER A 23 -7.71 -9.02 -0.97
C SER A 23 -8.19 -8.61 -2.37
N GLU A 24 -8.72 -7.41 -2.53
CA GLU A 24 -9.14 -6.88 -3.83
C GLU A 24 -7.94 -6.61 -4.74
N ILE A 25 -6.86 -6.08 -4.17
CA ILE A 25 -5.62 -5.80 -4.90
C ILE A 25 -4.97 -7.11 -5.35
N LEU A 26 -4.88 -8.10 -4.46
CA LEU A 26 -4.29 -9.41 -4.77
C LEU A 26 -5.11 -10.20 -5.80
N ALA A 27 -6.43 -9.99 -5.85
CA ALA A 27 -7.30 -10.59 -6.87
C ALA A 27 -7.23 -9.89 -8.24
N SER A 28 -6.55 -8.75 -8.35
CA SER A 28 -6.48 -7.97 -9.59
C SER A 28 -5.55 -8.62 -10.62
N SER A 29 -6.06 -8.89 -11.81
CA SER A 29 -5.26 -9.38 -12.94
C SER A 29 -4.21 -8.37 -13.41
N VAL A 30 -4.43 -7.07 -13.18
CA VAL A 30 -3.44 -6.01 -13.47
C VAL A 30 -2.26 -6.12 -12.51
N ALA A 31 -2.54 -6.28 -11.21
CA ALA A 31 -1.52 -6.42 -10.19
C ALA A 31 -0.72 -7.73 -10.38
N ALA A 32 -1.41 -8.85 -10.61
CA ALA A 32 -0.79 -10.15 -10.88
C ALA A 32 0.05 -10.16 -12.16
N GLY A 33 -0.48 -9.58 -13.26
CA GLY A 33 0.22 -9.48 -14.53
C GLY A 33 1.48 -8.62 -14.45
N ALA A 34 1.43 -7.50 -13.72
CA ALA A 34 2.60 -6.64 -13.52
C ALA A 34 3.65 -7.27 -12.60
N ALA A 35 3.24 -8.11 -11.65
CA ALA A 35 4.16 -8.86 -10.79
C ALA A 35 4.81 -10.07 -11.48
N ASN A 36 4.34 -10.50 -12.66
CA ASN A 36 4.79 -11.71 -13.36
C ASN A 36 4.65 -13.02 -12.54
N VAL A 37 3.63 -13.12 -11.68
CA VAL A 37 3.40 -14.29 -10.82
C VAL A 37 2.19 -15.10 -11.30
N ALA A 38 2.30 -16.43 -11.33
CA ALA A 38 1.32 -17.33 -11.97
C ALA A 38 0.27 -17.95 -11.02
N ALA A 39 0.52 -18.01 -9.71
CA ALA A 39 -0.43 -18.48 -8.68
C ALA A 39 -0.02 -17.99 -7.28
N ASP A 40 -0.99 -17.77 -6.40
CA ASP A 40 -0.82 -17.40 -4.97
C ASP A 40 -0.04 -16.09 -4.70
N LEU A 41 -0.43 -15.03 -5.40
CA LEU A 41 0.12 -13.68 -5.19
C LEU A 41 -0.09 -13.23 -3.73
N THR A 42 0.99 -12.89 -3.05
CA THR A 42 0.95 -12.31 -1.70
C THR A 42 1.30 -10.82 -1.73
N ALA A 43 1.04 -10.12 -0.61
CA ALA A 43 1.42 -8.73 -0.48
C ALA A 43 2.94 -8.52 -0.61
N ALA A 44 3.76 -9.49 -0.20
CA ALA A 44 5.21 -9.42 -0.34
C ALA A 44 5.65 -9.36 -1.81
N ASP A 45 4.98 -10.12 -2.68
CA ASP A 45 5.32 -10.27 -4.11
C ASP A 45 5.03 -9.02 -4.95
N LEU A 46 4.11 -8.16 -4.48
CA LEU A 46 3.73 -6.95 -5.20
C LEU A 46 4.83 -5.89 -5.13
N THR A 47 5.50 -5.65 -6.26
CA THR A 47 6.46 -4.56 -6.37
C THR A 47 5.76 -3.20 -6.38
N GLU A 48 6.51 -2.15 -6.05
CA GLU A 48 6.02 -0.76 -6.15
C GLU A 48 5.53 -0.43 -7.56
N ASP A 49 6.22 -0.92 -8.59
CA ASP A 49 5.81 -0.74 -9.99
C ASP A 49 4.50 -1.47 -10.31
N ALA A 50 4.30 -2.68 -9.77
CA ALA A 50 3.05 -3.41 -9.95
C ALA A 50 1.86 -2.68 -9.28
N LEU A 51 2.09 -2.12 -8.09
CA LEU A 51 1.09 -1.31 -7.39
C LEU A 51 0.81 0.00 -8.11
N ALA A 52 1.84 0.69 -8.62
CA ALA A 52 1.69 1.90 -9.42
C ALA A 52 0.90 1.63 -10.72
N ALA A 53 1.19 0.52 -11.41
CA ALA A 53 0.45 0.11 -12.59
C ALA A 53 -1.03 -0.20 -12.29
N TYR A 54 -1.30 -0.89 -11.19
CA TYR A 54 -2.66 -1.12 -10.69
C TYR A 54 -3.38 0.19 -10.36
N CYS A 55 -2.75 1.08 -9.60
CA CYS A 55 -3.31 2.38 -9.20
C CYS A 55 -3.63 3.25 -10.42
N LYS A 56 -2.71 3.32 -11.39
CA LYS A 56 -2.91 4.01 -12.67
C LYS A 56 -4.11 3.47 -13.45
N ALA A 57 -4.19 2.15 -13.60
CA ALA A 57 -5.27 1.51 -14.35
C ALA A 57 -6.64 1.78 -13.69
N LEU A 58 -6.71 1.66 -12.36
CA LEU A 58 -7.93 1.88 -11.62
C LEU A 58 -8.36 3.36 -11.64
N SER A 59 -7.41 4.28 -11.52
CA SER A 59 -7.65 5.72 -11.66
C SER A 59 -8.19 6.09 -13.04
N ALA A 60 -7.61 5.54 -14.11
CA ALA A 60 -8.08 5.75 -15.47
C ALA A 60 -9.50 5.19 -15.67
N GLN A 61 -9.75 3.97 -15.18
CA GLN A 61 -11.06 3.31 -15.29
C GLN A 61 -12.18 4.09 -14.61
N ASN A 62 -11.91 4.65 -13.43
CA ASN A 62 -12.90 5.40 -12.65
C ASN A 62 -12.92 6.90 -12.98
N SER A 63 -11.99 7.39 -13.82
CA SER A 63 -11.82 8.81 -14.13
C SER A 63 -11.77 9.68 -12.88
N CYS A 64 -10.99 9.23 -11.89
CA CYS A 64 -10.88 9.91 -10.59
C CYS A 64 -9.51 9.70 -9.94
N LYS A 65 -9.30 10.39 -8.82
CA LYS A 65 -8.12 10.19 -7.99
C LYS A 65 -8.19 8.84 -7.28
N VAL A 66 -7.08 8.11 -7.32
CA VAL A 66 -6.88 6.85 -6.60
C VAL A 66 -5.51 6.93 -5.94
N TYR A 67 -5.41 6.43 -4.72
CA TYR A 67 -4.13 6.16 -4.10
C TYR A 67 -4.06 4.76 -3.52
N VAL A 68 -2.88 4.18 -3.58
CA VAL A 68 -2.58 2.83 -3.10
C VAL A 68 -1.28 2.91 -2.33
N TRP A 69 -1.23 2.23 -1.20
CA TRP A 69 -0.06 2.14 -0.35
C TRP A 69 0.29 0.69 0.00
N LYS A 70 1.57 0.46 0.32
CA LYS A 70 2.09 -0.81 0.82
C LYS A 70 3.05 -0.53 1.97
N ASP A 71 2.72 -1.08 3.12
CA ASP A 71 3.51 -1.00 4.34
C ASP A 71 4.29 -2.30 4.52
N ARG A 72 5.57 -2.18 4.82
CA ARG A 72 6.43 -3.26 5.28
C ARG A 72 6.78 -2.98 6.73
N GLU A 73 6.13 -3.68 7.64
CA GLU A 73 6.29 -3.51 9.08
C GLU A 73 7.19 -4.61 9.63
N GLU A 74 8.25 -4.23 10.34
CA GLU A 74 9.09 -5.17 11.09
C GLU A 74 8.69 -5.12 12.56
N TYR A 75 8.21 -6.26 13.07
CA TYR A 75 7.81 -6.40 14.46
C TYR A 75 8.94 -6.96 15.31
N GLY A 76 9.18 -6.29 16.43
CA GLY A 76 10.27 -6.60 17.34
C GLY A 76 10.03 -6.07 18.74
N ASN A 77 11.03 -6.27 19.59
CA ASN A 77 11.04 -5.78 20.96
C ASN A 77 11.56 -4.34 20.96
N ALA A 78 10.69 -3.35 21.14
CA ALA A 78 11.07 -1.94 21.08
C ALA A 78 11.60 -1.39 22.42
N ASN A 79 11.11 -1.94 23.54
CA ASN A 79 11.48 -1.49 24.89
C ASN A 79 11.74 -2.70 25.81
N VAL A 80 12.96 -2.84 26.33
CA VAL A 80 13.31 -3.87 27.33
C VAL A 80 13.48 -3.20 28.69
N PHE A 81 12.44 -3.25 29.54
CA PHE A 81 12.51 -2.74 30.90
C PHE A 81 12.07 -3.82 31.91
N ASN A 82 12.94 -4.11 32.89
CA ASN A 82 12.66 -4.92 34.09
C ASN A 82 11.74 -6.15 33.88
N GLY A 83 12.04 -6.98 32.88
CA GLY A 83 11.37 -8.27 32.68
C GLY A 83 10.11 -8.25 31.80
N GLY A 84 9.74 -7.10 31.24
CA GLY A 84 8.74 -6.98 30.18
C GLY A 84 9.37 -6.49 28.86
N SER A 85 8.81 -6.93 27.74
CA SER A 85 9.13 -6.39 26.43
C SER A 85 7.85 -6.16 25.65
N ASP A 86 7.65 -4.94 25.17
CA ASP A 86 6.56 -4.60 24.27
C ASP A 86 6.92 -5.10 22.86
N TYR A 87 6.05 -5.93 22.29
CA TYR A 87 6.19 -6.39 20.90
C TYR A 87 5.40 -5.43 20.01
N GLU A 88 6.11 -4.60 19.26
CA GLU A 88 5.52 -3.55 18.41
C GLU A 88 6.30 -3.39 17.10
N VAL A 89 5.80 -2.52 16.21
CA VAL A 89 6.50 -2.16 14.97
C VAL A 89 7.75 -1.36 15.32
N VAL A 90 8.92 -1.95 15.10
CA VAL A 90 10.22 -1.30 15.38
C VAL A 90 10.80 -0.59 14.15
N ASN A 91 10.29 -0.92 12.97
CA ASN A 91 10.68 -0.32 11.70
C ASN A 91 9.53 -0.45 10.70
N GLU A 92 9.32 0.59 9.89
CA GLU A 92 8.26 0.66 8.89
C GLU A 92 8.82 1.30 7.63
N VAL A 93 8.62 0.64 6.50
CA VAL A 93 8.84 1.23 5.17
C VAL A 93 7.52 1.21 4.42
N CYS A 94 7.03 2.39 4.05
CA CYS A 94 5.80 2.56 3.31
C CYS A 94 6.07 3.07 1.90
N PHE A 95 5.42 2.46 0.93
CA PHE A 95 5.29 2.97 -0.43
C PHE A 95 3.90 3.58 -0.65
N LEU A 96 3.84 4.73 -1.31
CA LEU A 96 2.63 5.38 -1.79
C LEU A 96 2.71 5.68 -3.27
N CYS A 97 1.59 5.46 -3.96
CA CYS A 97 1.37 6.06 -5.28
C CYS A 97 -0.04 6.67 -5.40
N ILE A 98 -0.11 7.80 -6.10
CA ILE A 98 -1.33 8.56 -6.35
C ILE A 98 -1.45 8.84 -7.83
N TYR A 99 -2.59 8.48 -8.40
CA TYR A 99 -2.94 8.77 -9.78
C TYR A 99 -4.27 9.53 -9.85
N ASP A 100 -4.38 10.46 -10.80
CA ASP A 100 -5.62 11.15 -11.14
C ASP A 100 -5.92 11.03 -12.63
N CYS A 101 -7.05 10.41 -12.94
CA CYS A 101 -7.47 10.07 -14.30
C CYS A 101 -6.36 9.37 -15.11
N GLY A 102 -5.58 8.49 -14.46
CA GLY A 102 -4.47 7.75 -15.08
C GLY A 102 -3.14 8.51 -15.19
N ASN A 103 -3.06 9.74 -14.69
CA ASN A 103 -1.83 10.53 -14.63
C ASN A 103 -1.20 10.43 -13.25
N GLU A 104 0.12 10.26 -13.18
CA GLU A 104 0.83 10.20 -11.91
C GLU A 104 0.83 11.57 -11.24
N VAL A 105 0.41 11.61 -9.97
CA VAL A 105 0.40 12.81 -9.14
C VAL A 105 1.55 12.78 -8.14
N ALA A 106 1.73 11.64 -7.47
CA ALA A 106 2.79 11.42 -6.50
C ALA A 106 3.17 9.95 -6.45
N ARG A 107 4.46 9.69 -6.20
CA ARG A 107 5.00 8.37 -5.94
C ARG A 107 6.18 8.52 -4.99
N GLU A 108 6.09 7.91 -3.81
CA GLU A 108 7.12 8.03 -2.78
C GLU A 108 7.27 6.76 -1.95
N THR A 109 8.47 6.55 -1.42
CA THR A 109 8.77 5.52 -0.41
C THR A 109 9.39 6.22 0.79
N THR A 110 8.85 5.98 1.97
CA THR A 110 9.20 6.69 3.20
C THR A 110 9.05 5.81 4.43
N ASP A 111 9.72 6.22 5.50
CA ASP A 111 9.39 5.85 6.87
C ASP A 111 8.18 6.67 7.39
N HIS A 112 7.40 6.08 8.32
CA HIS A 112 6.36 6.76 9.12
C HIS A 112 5.13 7.29 8.33
N TRP A 113 4.38 6.36 7.73
CA TRP A 113 3.24 6.64 6.85
C TRP A 113 2.09 7.43 7.51
N ASN A 114 1.76 7.09 8.76
CA ASN A 114 0.65 7.69 9.49
C ASN A 114 0.74 9.21 9.62
N GLU A 115 1.95 9.77 9.60
CA GLU A 115 2.17 11.23 9.74
C GLU A 115 1.96 11.99 8.42
N LYS A 116 1.95 11.29 7.28
CA LYS A 116 1.91 11.90 5.94
C LYS A 116 0.55 11.81 5.26
N ILE A 117 -0.28 10.82 5.61
CA ILE A 117 -1.55 10.59 4.91
C ILE A 117 -2.53 11.77 5.07
N ASP A 118 -2.52 12.44 6.23
CA ASP A 118 -3.36 13.61 6.50
C ASP A 118 -2.97 14.84 5.68
N ALA A 119 -1.72 14.91 5.19
CA ALA A 119 -1.25 16.02 4.35
C ALA A 119 -1.64 15.86 2.87
N VAL A 120 -2.07 14.66 2.47
CA VAL A 120 -2.23 14.25 1.07
C VAL A 120 -3.71 14.04 0.68
N ILE A 121 -4.58 13.80 1.66
CA ILE A 121 -6.05 13.70 1.52
C ILE A 121 -6.68 15.10 1.58
#